data_AF-A0A382KA75-F1
#
_entry.id   AF-A0A382KA75-F1
#
_cell.length_a   1.000
_cell.length_b   1.000
_cell.length_c   1.000
_cell.angle_alpha   90.00
_cell.angle_beta   90.00
_cell.angle_gamma   90.00
#
_symmetry.space_group_name_H-M   'P 1'
#
loop_
_entity.id
_entity.type
_entity.pdbx_description
1 polymer ?
#
loop_
_entity_poly.entity_id
_entity_poly.type
_entity_poly.pdbx_seq_one_letter_code
_entity_poly.pdbx_strand_id
1 'polypeptide(L)' 'VAWANYISIAGFLFLGILVWAIPKRLIYTDASDQAKWRDIRVWATVLIGFQVTLYLFFA' A
#
# COMPACT_ATOMS: atom_id res chain seq x y z
N VAL A 1 -13.53 -2.90 21.59
CA VAL A 1 -13.83 -2.94 20.14
C VAL A 1 -13.10 -1.83 19.39
N ALA A 2 -13.28 -0.55 19.74
CA ALA A 2 -12.60 0.57 19.09
C ALA A 2 -11.06 0.47 19.03
N TRP A 3 -10.42 -0.04 20.10
CA TRP A 3 -8.95 -0.18 20.15
C TRP A 3 -8.37 -1.12 19.07
N ALA A 4 -9.11 -2.16 18.67
CA ALA A 4 -8.70 -3.08 17.60
C ALA A 4 -8.82 -2.45 16.21
N ASN A 5 -9.79 -1.55 16.02
CA ASN A 5 -9.93 -0.79 14.78
C ASN A 5 -8.74 0.15 14.56
N TYR A 6 -8.30 0.84 15.61
CA TYR A 6 -7.12 1.71 15.53
C TYR A 6 -5.84 0.93 15.21
N ILE A 7 -5.65 -0.26 15.80
CA ILE A 7 -4.50 -1.12 15.49
C ILE A 7 -4.53 -1.59 14.04
N SER A 8 -5.70 -1.97 13.52
CA SER A 8 -5.84 -2.40 12.13
C SER A 8 -5.51 -1.27 11.15
N ILE A 9 -6.04 -0.06 11.39
CA ILE A 9 -5.74 1.14 10.59
C ILE A 9 -4.25 1.47 10.66
N ALA A 10 -3.65 1.46 11.85
CA ALA A 10 -2.22 1.68 12.03
C ALA A 10 -1.38 0.65 11.26
N GLY A 11 -1.79 -0.63 11.26
CA GLY A 11 -1.16 -1.69 10.49
C GLY A 11 -1.23 -1.45 8.98
N PHE A 12 -2.39 -1.06 8.46
CA PHE A 12 -2.56 -0.73 7.04
C PHE A 12 -1.72 0.48 6.62
N LEU A 13 -1.71 1.54 7.43
CA LEU A 13 -0.87 2.72 7.18
C LEU A 13 0.62 2.38 7.24
N PHE A 14 1.04 1.55 8.19
CA PHE A 14 2.41 1.07 8.29
C PHE A 14 2.83 0.29 7.04
N LEU A 15 2.00 -0.64 6.57
CA LEU A 15 2.24 -1.35 5.31
C LEU A 15 2.29 -0.37 4.11
N GLY A 16 1.42 0.63 4.11
CA GLY A 16 1.39 1.67 3.08
C GLY A 16 2.72 2.42 3.00
N ILE A 17 3.32 2.76 4.13
CA ILE A 17 4.64 3.41 4.20
C ILE A 17 5.75 2.42 3.81
N LEU A 18 5.69 1.18 4.30
CA LEU A 18 6.71 0.16 4.05
C LEU A 18 6.85 -0.20 2.57
N VAL A 19 5.75 -0.16 1.83
CA VAL A 19 5.73 -0.32 0.37
C VAL A 19 6.67 0.68 -0.33
N TRP A 20 6.77 1.91 0.18
CA TRP A 20 7.66 2.93 -0.39
C TRP A 20 9.14 2.69 -0.06
N ALA A 21 9.45 1.92 0.98
CA ALA A 21 10.82 1.55 1.34
C ALA A 21 11.44 0.54 0.36
N ILE A 22 10.63 -0.17 -0.44
CA ILE A 22 11.13 -1.07 -1.48
C ILE A 22 11.93 -0.23 -2.49
N PRO A 23 13.18 -0.56 -2.85
CA PRO A 23 13.96 0.25 -3.78
C PRO A 23 13.47 0.08 -5.23
N LYS A 24 13.38 1.17 -5.99
CA LYS A 24 12.85 1.16 -7.38
C LYS A 24 13.60 0.20 -8.27
N ARG A 25 14.91 0.07 -8.06
CA ARG A 25 15.75 -0.85 -8.83
C ARG A 25 15.21 -2.28 -8.82
N LEU A 26 14.71 -2.80 -7.68
CA LEU A 26 14.18 -4.16 -7.59
C LEU A 26 12.89 -4.36 -8.40
N ILE A 27 12.11 -3.30 -8.62
CA ILE A 27 10.84 -3.35 -9.37
C ILE A 27 11.11 -3.27 -10.88
N TYR A 28 12.14 -2.49 -11.27
CA TYR A 28 12.46 -2.22 -12.67
C TYR A 28 13.65 -3.02 -13.22
N THR A 29 14.24 -3.95 -12.45
CA THR A 29 15.45 -4.70 -12.85
C THR A 29 15.28 -5.43 -14.19
N ASP A 30 14.06 -5.89 -14.52
CA ASP A 30 13.75 -6.63 -15.75
C ASP A 30 12.86 -5.84 -16.73
N ALA A 31 12.79 -4.51 -16.59
CA ALA A 31 11.87 -3.66 -17.33
C ALA A 31 12.58 -2.76 -18.34
N SER A 32 12.42 -3.03 -19.64
CA SER A 32 12.84 -2.10 -20.72
C SER A 32 12.15 -0.73 -20.61
N ASP A 33 10.94 -0.71 -20.05
CA ASP A 33 10.08 0.48 -19.96
C ASP A 33 9.82 0.88 -18.49
N GLN A 34 10.18 2.12 -18.15
CA GLN A 34 10.09 2.71 -16.80
C GLN A 34 8.69 3.33 -16.54
N ALA A 35 7.65 2.82 -17.20
CA ALA A 35 6.30 3.36 -17.09
C ALA A 35 5.77 3.33 -15.65
N LYS A 36 5.15 4.44 -15.21
CA LYS A 36 4.66 4.63 -13.82
C LYS A 36 3.62 3.59 -13.38
N TRP A 37 2.89 2.97 -14.32
CA TRP A 37 1.86 1.97 -14.03
C TRP A 37 2.44 0.59 -13.65
N ARG A 38 3.73 0.34 -13.94
CA ARG A 38 4.48 -0.85 -13.46
C ARG A 38 4.99 -0.70 -12.03
N ASP A 39 4.94 0.51 -11.47
CA ASP A 39 5.35 0.69 -10.08
C ASP A 39 4.35 -0.03 -9.17
N ILE A 40 4.71 -1.24 -8.71
CA ILE A 40 3.86 -2.06 -7.85
C ILE A 40 3.51 -1.34 -6.54
N ARG A 41 4.30 -0.32 -6.17
CA ARG A 41 4.01 0.53 -5.03
C ARG A 41 2.72 1.30 -5.20
N VAL A 42 2.48 1.86 -6.38
CA VAL A 42 1.27 2.64 -6.66
C VAL A 42 0.05 1.74 -6.46
N TRP A 43 0.09 0.54 -7.00
CA TRP A 43 -0.97 -0.47 -6.82
C TRP A 43 -1.16 -0.87 -5.37
N ALA A 44 -0.09 -1.15 -4.66
CA ALA A 44 -0.17 -1.48 -3.23
C ALA A 44 -0.75 -0.32 -2.41
N THR A 45 -0.41 0.94 -2.73
CA THR A 45 -0.97 2.10 -2.04
C THR A 45 -2.47 2.26 -2.33
N VAL A 46 -2.89 2.04 -3.58
CA VAL A 46 -4.31 2.05 -3.98
C VAL A 46 -5.09 0.95 -3.26
N LEU A 47 -4.57 -0.28 -3.21
CA LEU A 47 -5.22 -1.40 -2.53
C LEU A 47 -5.35 -1.16 -1.02
N ILE A 48 -4.29 -0.66 -0.37
CA ILE A 48 -4.33 -0.31 1.05
C ILE A 48 -5.33 0.81 1.32
N GLY A 49 -5.36 1.86 0.48
CA GLY A 49 -6.34 2.94 0.59
C GLY A 49 -7.77 2.44 0.42
N PHE A 50 -8.01 1.54 -0.54
CA PHE A 50 -9.31 0.89 -0.74
C PHE A 50 -9.70 0.06 0.49
N GLN A 51 -8.76 -0.71 1.04
CA GLN A 51 -8.99 -1.55 2.22
C GLN A 51 -9.32 -0.71 3.46
N VAL A 52 -8.61 0.40 3.69
CA VAL A 52 -8.94 1.36 4.76
C VAL A 52 -10.31 2.00 4.55
N THR A 53 -10.66 2.33 3.30
CA THR A 53 -11.97 2.92 2.98
C THR A 53 -13.11 1.95 3.29
N LEU A 54 -12.98 0.70 2.84
CA LEU A 54 -13.93 -0.36 3.18
C LEU A 54 -14.01 -0.57 4.69
N TYR A 55 -12.86 -0.57 5.36
CA TYR A 55 -12.81 -0.70 6.80
C TYR A 55 -13.59 0.41 7.50
N LEU A 56 -13.41 1.67 7.10
CA LEU A 56 -14.15 2.80 7.67
C LEU A 56 -15.65 2.78 7.33
N PHE A 57 -16.04 2.24 6.18
CA PHE A 57 -17.44 2.17 5.77
C PHE A 57 -18.22 1.06 6.49
N PHE A 58 -17.55 -0.06 6.79
CA PHE A 58 -18.15 -1.24 7.43
C PHE A 58 -17.82 -1.41 8.93
N ALA A 59 -16.99 -0.53 9.50
CA ALA A 59 -16.63 -0.51 10.93
C ALA A 59 -17.66 0.22 11.79
#